data_AF-A0A4V6PIC6-F1
#
_entry.id   AF-A0A4V6PIC6-F1
#
_cell.length_a   1.000
_cell.length_b   1.000
_cell.length_c   1.000
_cell.angle_alpha   90.00
_cell.angle_beta   90.00
_cell.angle_gamma   90.00
#
_symmetry.space_group_name_H-M   'P 1'
#
loop_
_entity.id
_entity.type
_entity.pdbx_description
1 polymer ?
#
loop_
_entity_poly.entity_id
_entity_poly.type
_entity_poly.pdbx_seq_one_letter_code
_entity_poly.pdbx_strand_id
1 'polypeptide(L)'
;MRHIHPISEASCREHYGKPVLVILKDGGEIAGILTKVGPDTLVLNGEADISSGKSRSPKRNMKSKRINHKAEVSFSPFPNTGFGGGGLVLDLALIALLFAFF
;
A
#
# COMPACT_ATOMS: atom_id res chain seq x y z
N MET A 1 -12.74 4.97 14.69
CA MET A 1 -12.16 3.65 15.05
C MET A 1 -11.94 3.65 16.55
N ARG A 2 -12.33 2.58 17.27
CA ARG A 2 -12.15 2.50 18.74
C ARG A 2 -10.85 1.76 19.03
N HIS A 3 -9.94 2.38 19.78
CA HIS A 3 -8.71 1.73 20.19
C HIS A 3 -9.00 0.65 21.23
N ILE A 4 -8.52 -0.56 21.01
CA ILE A 4 -8.71 -1.70 21.92
C ILE A 4 -7.38 -1.91 22.64
N HIS A 5 -7.30 -1.49 23.89
CA HIS A 5 -6.15 -1.71 24.75
C HIS A 5 -6.59 -1.81 26.21
N PRO A 6 -6.14 -2.83 26.97
CA PRO A 6 -5.25 -3.92 26.57
C PRO A 6 -5.94 -4.97 25.68
N ILE A 7 -5.16 -5.71 24.89
CA ILE A 7 -5.65 -6.83 24.07
C ILE A 7 -5.88 -8.02 24.99
N SER A 8 -7.08 -8.11 25.57
CA SER A 8 -7.53 -9.24 26.37
C SER A 8 -8.68 -9.97 25.67
N GLU A 9 -8.83 -11.27 25.90
CA GLU A 9 -9.92 -12.06 25.31
C GLU A 9 -11.30 -11.45 25.63
N ALA A 10 -11.50 -10.96 26.86
CA ALA A 10 -12.72 -10.31 27.28
C ALA A 10 -13.01 -9.03 26.49
N SER A 11 -12.01 -8.17 26.28
CA SER A 11 -12.18 -6.94 25.49
C SER A 11 -12.37 -7.23 24.01
N CYS A 12 -11.71 -8.26 23.48
CA CYS A 12 -11.79 -8.61 22.06
C CYS A 12 -13.08 -9.35 21.69
N ARG A 13 -13.75 -9.99 22.66
CA ARG A 13 -14.99 -10.75 22.44
C ARG A 13 -16.14 -9.90 21.90
N GLU A 14 -16.23 -8.63 22.32
CA GLU A 14 -17.23 -7.67 21.80
C GLU A 14 -17.00 -7.32 20.31
N HIS A 15 -15.80 -7.62 19.81
CA HIS A 15 -15.36 -7.27 18.46
C HIS A 15 -15.30 -8.47 17.51
N TYR A 16 -15.75 -9.65 17.95
CA TYR A 16 -15.87 -10.80 17.06
C TYR A 16 -16.82 -10.52 15.88
N GLY A 17 -16.40 -10.93 14.68
CA GLY A 17 -17.12 -10.69 13.44
C GLY A 17 -17.07 -9.23 12.95
N LYS A 18 -16.45 -8.31 13.68
CA LYS A 18 -16.27 -6.92 13.24
C LYS A 18 -14.93 -6.76 12.51
N PRO A 19 -14.85 -5.83 11.53
CA PRO A 19 -13.59 -5.46 10.92
C PRO A 19 -12.72 -4.73 11.94
N VAL A 20 -11.45 -5.15 12.03
CA VAL A 20 -10.45 -4.59 12.93
C VAL A 20 -9.14 -4.36 12.17
N LEU A 21 -8.35 -3.39 12.65
CA LEU A 21 -6.99 -3.12 12.22
C LEU A 21 -6.06 -3.48 13.39
N VAL A 22 -5.14 -4.41 13.15
CA VAL A 22 -4.13 -4.80 14.13
C VAL A 22 -2.83 -4.11 13.78
N ILE A 23 -2.28 -3.40 14.75
CA ILE A 23 -0.96 -2.77 14.66
C ILE A 23 0.02 -3.66 15.42
N LEU A 24 0.97 -4.22 14.69
CA LEU A 24 2.05 -5.05 15.21
C LEU A 24 3.13 -4.19 15.87
N LYS A 25 3.98 -4.80 16.70
CA LYS A 25 5.06 -4.09 17.40
C LYS A 25 6.13 -3.51 16.48
N ASP A 26 6.27 -4.06 15.28
CA ASP A 26 7.14 -3.57 14.20
C ASP A 26 6.52 -2.41 13.40
N GLY A 27 5.31 -1.97 13.77
CA GLY A 27 4.54 -0.96 13.05
C GLY A 27 3.81 -1.51 11.83
N GLY A 28 3.86 -2.83 11.58
CA GLY A 28 3.08 -3.47 10.54
C GLY A 28 1.58 -3.39 10.82
N GLU A 29 0.79 -3.27 9.77
CA GLU A 29 -0.68 -3.16 9.88
C GLU A 29 -1.36 -4.34 9.18
N ILE A 30 -2.29 -4.98 9.87
CA ILE A 30 -3.11 -6.07 9.32
C ILE A 30 -4.59 -5.75 9.51
N ALA A 31 -5.32 -5.60 8.42
CA ALA A 31 -6.77 -5.42 8.43
C ALA A 31 -7.49 -6.74 8.16
N GLY A 32 -8.53 -7.03 8.93
CA GLY A 32 -9.33 -8.24 8.75
C GLY A 32 -10.53 -8.32 9.67
N ILE A 33 -11.32 -9.38 9.52
CA ILE A 33 -12.42 -9.69 10.43
C ILE A 33 -11.85 -10.48 11.61
N LEU A 34 -12.14 -10.04 12.83
CA LEU A 34 -11.72 -10.76 14.02
C LEU A 34 -12.55 -12.05 14.18
N THR A 35 -11.92 -13.20 13.96
CA THR A 35 -12.59 -14.50 14.06
C THR A 35 -12.42 -15.12 15.45
N LYS A 36 -11.19 -15.09 15.98
CA LYS A 36 -10.85 -15.72 17.26
C LYS A 36 -9.66 -15.04 17.92
N VAL A 37 -9.69 -14.94 19.24
CA VAL A 37 -8.53 -14.58 20.07
C VAL A 37 -8.12 -15.79 20.87
N GLY A 38 -6.86 -16.18 20.75
CA GLY A 38 -6.18 -17.15 21.61
C GLY A 38 -5.28 -16.43 22.62
N PRO A 39 -4.55 -17.18 23.47
CA PRO A 39 -3.71 -16.60 24.51
C PRO A 39 -2.62 -15.68 23.95
N ASP A 40 -1.95 -16.09 22.87
CA ASP A 40 -0.86 -15.32 22.24
C ASP A 40 -1.09 -15.08 20.73
N THR A 41 -2.23 -15.50 20.21
CA THR A 41 -2.50 -15.49 18.77
C THR A 41 -3.84 -14.84 18.49
N LEU A 42 -3.87 -14.02 17.44
CA LEU A 42 -5.06 -13.30 17.03
C LEU A 42 -5.39 -13.74 15.59
N VAL A 43 -6.51 -14.43 15.42
CA VAL A 43 -6.90 -15.02 14.14
C VAL A 43 -7.83 -14.06 13.42
N LEU A 44 -7.32 -13.49 12.33
CA LEU A 44 -8.07 -12.65 11.41
C LEU A 44 -8.44 -13.44 10.17
N ASN A 45 -9.67 -13.24 9.67
CA ASN A 45 -10.18 -13.91 8.46
C ASN A 45 -10.06 -15.44 8.52
N GLY A 46 -10.12 -16.04 9.71
CA GLY A 46 -10.24 -17.50 9.83
C GLY A 46 -11.55 -17.95 9.19
N GLU A 47 -11.58 -19.16 8.65
CA GLU A 47 -12.82 -19.77 8.17
C GLU A 47 -13.78 -19.91 9.35
N ALA A 48 -14.60 -18.88 9.55
CA ALA A 48 -15.75 -18.97 10.41
C ALA A 48 -16.78 -19.79 9.62
N ASP A 49 -17.21 -20.89 10.20
CA ASP A 49 -18.23 -21.81 9.69
C ASP A 49 -19.64 -21.18 9.66
N ILE A 50 -19.74 -19.90 9.26
CA ILE A 50 -20.97 -19.12 9.33
C ILE A 50 -21.16 -18.37 8.01
N SER A 51 -22.14 -18.90 7.28
CA SER A 51 -22.91 -18.26 6.21
C SER A 51 -23.10 -16.75 6.42
N SER A 52 -23.03 -16.01 5.30
CA SER A 52 -23.42 -14.62 5.08
C SER A 52 -22.31 -13.57 5.17
N GLY A 53 -22.13 -12.84 4.06
CA GLY A 53 -21.32 -11.61 4.01
C GLY A 53 -20.13 -11.65 3.07
N LYS A 54 -20.39 -11.83 1.77
CA LYS A 54 -19.54 -11.51 0.60
C LYS A 54 -18.14 -10.94 0.93
N SER A 55 -17.16 -11.84 1.05
CA SER A 55 -15.73 -11.52 1.03
C SER A 55 -15.41 -10.76 -0.28
N ARG A 56 -15.19 -9.46 -0.19
CA ARG A 56 -14.46 -8.71 -1.22
C ARG A 56 -12.99 -8.81 -0.86
N SER A 57 -12.33 -9.84 -1.36
CA SER A 57 -10.88 -9.86 -1.43
C SER A 57 -10.41 -8.64 -2.24
N PRO A 58 -9.53 -7.78 -1.73
CA PRO A 58 -8.88 -6.79 -2.57
C PRO A 58 -7.93 -7.55 -3.50
N LYS A 59 -8.37 -7.80 -4.75
CA LYS A 59 -7.49 -8.22 -5.84
C LYS A 59 -6.42 -7.15 -6.02
N ARG A 60 -5.24 -7.38 -5.45
CA ARG A 60 -4.03 -6.60 -5.76
C ARG A 60 -3.58 -6.99 -7.17
N ASN A 61 -4.19 -6.37 -8.18
CA ASN A 61 -3.76 -6.49 -9.58
C ASN A 61 -2.42 -5.77 -9.75
N MET A 62 -1.33 -6.42 -9.37
CA MET A 62 0.01 -5.99 -9.76
C MET A 62 0.26 -6.49 -11.18
N LYS A 63 -0.25 -5.77 -12.19
CA LYS A 63 0.11 -6.00 -13.59
C LYS A 63 1.52 -5.47 -13.81
N SER A 64 2.52 -6.30 -13.53
CA SER A 64 3.88 -6.12 -14.06
C SER A 64 3.83 -6.46 -15.56
N LYS A 65 3.70 -5.45 -16.41
CA LYS A 65 4.01 -5.60 -17.82
C LYS A 65 5.54 -5.56 -17.95
N ARG A 66 6.14 -6.71 -18.26
CA ARG A 66 7.51 -6.79 -18.78
C ARG A 66 7.59 -5.93 -20.04
N ILE A 67 8.35 -4.84 -19.97
CA ILE A 67 8.69 -3.99 -21.10
C ILE A 67 9.86 -4.68 -21.79
N ASN A 68 9.62 -5.28 -22.97
CA ASN A 68 10.69 -5.76 -23.82
C ASN A 68 11.40 -4.53 -24.40
N HIS A 69 12.60 -4.23 -23.91
CA HIS A 69 13.48 -3.23 -24.50
C HIS A 69 13.91 -3.70 -25.90
N LYS A 70 13.34 -3.09 -26.94
CA LYS A 70 13.97 -3.02 -28.25
C LYS A 70 14.56 -1.62 -28.35
N ALA A 71 15.85 -1.51 -28.04
CA ALA A 71 16.59 -0.27 -28.19
C ALA A 71 16.79 0.00 -29.69
N GLU A 72 16.31 1.13 -30.16
CA GLU A 72 16.73 1.70 -31.44
C GLU A 72 17.40 3.04 -31.12
N VAL A 73 18.68 3.14 -31.49
CA VAL A 73 19.54 4.29 -31.22
C VAL A 73 19.59 5.11 -32.50
N SER A 74 18.93 6.26 -32.51
CA SER A 74 19.05 7.24 -33.59
C SER A 74 19.71 8.49 -33.02
N PHE A 75 21.02 8.57 -33.21
CA PHE A 75 21.84 9.73 -32.93
C PHE A 75 21.62 10.78 -34.05
N SER A 76 21.22 12.00 -33.71
CA SER A 76 21.31 13.14 -34.63
C SER A 76 21.80 14.42 -33.91
N PRO A 77 22.82 15.10 -34.45
CA PRO A 77 23.38 16.31 -33.87
C PRO A 77 22.74 17.57 -34.50
N PHE A 78 22.16 18.43 -33.65
CA PHE A 78 21.67 19.80 -33.93
C PHE A 78 20.37 19.92 -34.76
N PRO A 79 19.77 21.13 -34.83
CA PRO A 79 19.00 21.76 -33.77
C PRO A 79 17.56 22.06 -34.24
N ASN A 80 16.67 22.29 -33.27
CA ASN A 80 15.36 22.93 -33.39
C ASN A 80 14.10 22.02 -33.47
N THR A 81 13.14 22.41 -32.61
CA THR A 81 11.71 22.07 -32.60
C THR A 81 11.30 20.61 -32.49
N GLY A 82 11.43 20.05 -31.29
CA GLY A 82 10.75 18.82 -30.87
C GLY A 82 10.13 19.01 -29.49
N PHE A 83 8.81 19.17 -29.46
CA PHE A 83 7.96 19.33 -28.29
C PHE A 83 8.08 18.08 -27.39
N GLY A 84 9.02 18.09 -26.43
CA GLY A 84 9.28 16.91 -25.59
C GLY A 84 10.33 17.06 -24.49
N GLY A 85 10.70 18.29 -24.11
CA GLY A 85 11.79 18.55 -23.15
C GLY A 85 11.42 19.39 -21.92
N GLY A 86 10.13 19.69 -21.69
CA GLY A 86 9.73 20.58 -20.59
C GLY A 86 9.79 19.96 -19.19
N GLY A 87 9.69 18.63 -19.08
CA GLY A 87 9.59 17.96 -17.78
C GLY A 87 10.90 17.93 -16.99
N LEU A 88 12.03 17.66 -17.66
CA LEU A 88 13.32 17.54 -16.98
C LEU A 88 13.99 18.89 -16.72
N VAL A 89 13.69 19.91 -17.52
CA VAL A 89 14.24 21.27 -17.32
C VAL A 89 13.58 21.95 -16.12
N LEU A 90 12.27 21.77 -15.92
CA LEU A 90 11.56 22.28 -14.74
C LEU A 90 12.06 21.61 -13.46
N ASP A 91 12.25 20.28 -13.49
CA ASP A 91 12.73 19.52 -12.33
C ASP A 91 14.15 19.93 -11.94
N LEU A 92 15.04 20.08 -12.93
CA LEU A 92 16.41 20.55 -12.68
C LEU A 92 16.46 22.01 -12.20
N ALA A 93 15.60 22.88 -12.71
CA ALA A 93 15.50 24.27 -12.25
C ALA A 93 14.98 24.37 -10.80
N LEU A 94 14.03 23.51 -10.41
CA LEU A 94 13.48 23.46 -9.06
C LEU A 94 14.51 22.94 -8.05
N ILE A 95 15.29 21.93 -8.43
CA ILE A 95 16.43 21.44 -7.65
C ILE A 95 17.50 22.52 -7.53
N ALA A 96 17.85 23.21 -8.61
CA ALA A 96 18.86 24.28 -8.57
C ALA A 96 18.43 25.47 -7.68
N LEU A 97 17.15 25.84 -7.68
CA LEU A 97 16.63 26.93 -6.85
C LEU A 97 16.75 26.64 -5.34
N LEU A 98 16.69 25.36 -4.94
CA LEU A 98 16.80 24.95 -3.54
C LEU A 98 18.19 25.24 -2.95
N PHE A 99 19.24 25.20 -3.78
CA PHE A 99 20.62 25.51 -3.37
C PHE A 99 21.03 26.96 -3.61
N ALA A 100 20.25 27.74 -4.36
CA ALA A 100 20.55 29.15 -4.60
C ALA A 100 20.04 30.07 -3.47
N PHE A 101 19.14 29.57 -2.62
CA PHE A 101 18.51 30.33 -1.53
C PHE A 101 18.98 29.91 -0.13
N PHE A 102 19.99 29.04 -0.05
CA PHE A 102 20.61 28.53 1.18
C PHE A 102 22.11 28.79 1.13
#